data_AF-A0A7S3TVD9-F1
#
_entry.id   AF-A0A7S3TVD9-F1
#
_cell.length_a   1.000
_cell.length_b   1.000
_cell.length_c   1.000
_cell.angle_alpha   90.00
_cell.angle_beta   90.00
_cell.angle_gamma   90.00
#
_symmetry.space_group_name_H-M   'P 1'
#
loop_
_entity.id
_entity.type
_entity.pdbx_description
1 polymer ?
#
loop_
_entity_poly.entity_id
_entity_poly.type
_entity_poly.pdbx_seq_one_letter_code
_entity_poly.pdbx_strand_id
1 'polypeptide(L)'
;AAEEADAEGPRPELIYEKVEISREAATRVFTFLLEDGQNTIDKETFLRLMRLFFKVRQATVLTDCHSIKGSTIVRRLEPGEVVEVLQGPMVEESVGLMR
;
A
#
# COMPACT_ATOMS: atom_id res chain seq x y z
N ALA A 1 7.08 7.84 -39.89
CA ALA A 1 7.62 8.08 -38.55
C ALA A 1 6.64 9.00 -37.85
N ALA A 2 5.72 8.44 -37.07
CA ALA A 2 4.79 9.19 -36.25
C ALA A 2 5.12 8.80 -34.80
N GLU A 3 5.62 9.78 -34.07
CA GLU A 3 5.90 9.76 -32.65
C GLU A 3 4.54 9.83 -31.95
N GLU A 4 4.03 8.68 -31.48
CA GLU A 4 2.82 8.63 -30.67
C GLU A 4 3.16 9.15 -29.28
N ALA A 5 2.72 10.38 -29.03
CA ALA A 5 2.84 11.08 -27.77
C ALA A 5 2.16 10.28 -26.65
N ASP A 6 2.98 9.95 -25.65
CA ASP A 6 2.63 9.41 -24.35
C ASP A 6 1.59 10.32 -23.68
N ALA A 7 0.31 9.94 -23.76
CA ALA A 7 -0.78 10.63 -23.08
C ALA A 7 -0.89 10.11 -21.65
N GLU A 8 0.16 10.32 -20.86
CA GLU A 8 0.11 10.19 -19.40
C GLU A 8 -0.84 11.29 -18.89
N GLY A 9 -2.09 10.92 -18.59
CA GLY A 9 -3.01 11.83 -17.91
C GLY A 9 -2.37 12.40 -16.65
N PRO A 10 -2.76 13.61 -16.20
CA PRO A 10 -2.11 14.26 -15.07
C PRO A 10 -2.15 13.33 -13.86
N ARG A 11 -0.96 12.91 -13.39
CA ARG A 11 -0.83 12.16 -12.14
C ARG A 11 -1.52 12.98 -11.05
N PRO A 12 -2.42 12.39 -10.24
CA PRO A 12 -3.07 13.12 -9.17
C PRO A 12 -1.99 13.77 -8.30
N GLU A 13 -2.12 15.08 -8.05
CA GLU A 13 -1.19 15.78 -7.18
C GLU A 13 -1.17 15.09 -5.83
N LEU A 14 0.01 14.62 -5.43
CA LEU A 14 0.21 14.02 -4.12
C LEU A 14 0.06 15.14 -3.08
N ILE A 15 -1.10 15.21 -2.46
CA ILE A 15 -1.36 16.12 -1.34
C ILE A 15 -0.61 15.57 -0.13
N TYR A 16 0.62 16.03 0.06
CA TYR A 16 1.38 15.76 1.26
C TYR A 16 0.96 16.77 2.33
N GLU A 17 0.27 16.30 3.36
CA GLU A 17 0.09 17.10 4.57
C GLU A 17 1.42 17.17 5.31
N LYS A 18 1.91 18.38 5.56
CA LYS A 18 3.10 18.59 6.39
C LYS A 18 2.72 18.32 7.84
N VAL A 19 2.96 17.11 8.32
CA VAL A 19 2.71 16.73 9.72
C VAL A 19 3.94 17.06 10.55
N GLU A 20 3.82 18.04 11.46
CA GLU A 20 4.83 18.33 12.48
C GLU A 20 4.44 17.69 13.81
N ILE A 21 5.31 16.83 14.34
CA ILE A 21 5.10 16.15 15.62
C ILE A 21 6.09 16.75 16.63
N SER A 22 5.58 17.37 17.70
CA SER A 22 6.44 17.87 18.78
C SER A 22 7.15 16.72 19.51
N ARG A 23 8.28 17.01 20.16
CA ARG A 23 9.01 15.99 20.94
C ARG A 23 8.12 15.34 22.00
N GLU A 24 7.30 16.12 22.70
CA GLU A 24 6.39 15.65 23.74
C GLU A 24 5.32 14.73 23.15
N ALA A 25 4.78 15.09 21.98
CA ALA A 25 3.81 14.25 21.27
C ALA A 25 4.44 12.94 20.79
N ALA A 26 5.63 12.99 20.19
CA ALA A 26 6.37 11.82 19.76
C ALA A 26 6.69 10.88 20.92
N THR A 27 7.14 11.42 22.07
CA THR A 27 7.39 10.63 23.28
C THR A 27 6.12 9.92 23.76
N ARG A 28 4.99 10.64 23.84
CA ARG A 28 3.72 10.03 24.29
C ARG A 28 3.28 8.89 23.36
N VAL A 29 3.34 9.10 22.04
CA VAL A 29 2.97 8.06 21.07
C VAL A 29 3.93 6.88 21.17
N PHE A 30 5.24 7.13 21.22
CA PHE A 30 6.22 6.06 21.35
C PHE A 30 6.00 5.23 22.62
N THR A 31 5.79 5.87 23.79
CA THR A 31 5.48 5.16 25.04
C THR A 31 4.21 4.33 24.95
N PHE A 32 3.18 4.82 24.27
CA PHE A 32 1.94 4.06 24.07
C PHE A 32 2.13 2.81 23.19
N LEU A 33 3.11 2.81 22.30
CA LEU A 33 3.40 1.70 21.39
C LEU A 33 4.29 0.62 22.02
N LEU A 34 4.88 0.87 23.19
CA LEU A 34 5.74 -0.08 23.88
C LEU A 34 4.90 -1.13 24.61
N GLU A 35 5.39 -2.37 24.60
CA GLU A 35 4.87 -3.41 25.50
C GLU A 35 5.31 -3.13 26.94
N ASP A 36 4.56 -3.65 27.91
CA ASP A 36 4.82 -3.41 29.33
C ASP A 36 6.26 -3.78 29.71
N GLY A 37 6.99 -2.80 30.25
CA GLY A 37 8.37 -2.96 30.69
C GLY A 37 9.42 -2.90 29.58
N GLN A 38 9.04 -2.63 28.33
CA GLN A 38 9.97 -2.43 27.22
C GLN A 38 10.32 -0.95 27.03
N ASN A 39 11.53 -0.68 26.55
CA ASN A 39 11.99 0.65 26.15
C ASN A 39 12.28 0.75 24.63
N THR A 40 12.00 -0.32 23.90
CA THR A 40 12.24 -0.45 22.45
C THR A 40 11.05 -1.11 21.77
N ILE A 41 10.78 -0.71 20.52
CA ILE A 41 9.81 -1.40 19.66
C ILE A 41 10.56 -2.44 18.85
N ASP A 42 10.10 -3.68 18.89
CA ASP A 42 10.68 -4.77 18.11
C ASP A 42 10.26 -4.67 16.63
N LYS A 43 10.93 -5.44 15.77
CA LYS A 43 10.69 -5.39 14.32
C LYS A 43 9.24 -5.75 13.97
N GLU A 44 8.66 -6.73 14.64
CA GLU A 44 7.31 -7.19 14.31
C GLU A 44 6.27 -6.11 14.68
N THR A 45 6.38 -5.51 15.87
CA THR A 45 5.49 -4.41 16.28
C THR A 45 5.64 -3.22 15.36
N PHE A 46 6.87 -2.84 15.01
CA PHE A 46 7.10 -1.73 14.10
C PHE A 46 6.46 -1.98 12.72
N LEU A 47 6.66 -3.17 12.15
CA LEU A 47 6.04 -3.53 10.87
C LEU A 47 4.52 -3.50 10.93
N ARG A 48 3.93 -4.02 12.00
CA ARG A 48 2.47 -4.00 12.23
C ARG A 48 1.90 -2.58 12.21
N LEU A 49 2.62 -1.58 12.72
CA LEU A 49 2.21 -0.18 12.72
C LEU A 49 2.31 0.48 11.34
N MET A 50 3.15 -0.06 10.46
CA MET A 50 3.37 0.46 9.11
C MET A 50 2.53 -0.22 8.03
N ARG A 51 1.79 -1.29 8.36
CA ARG A 51 0.97 -2.02 7.39
C ARG A 51 -0.12 -1.13 6.82
N LEU A 52 -0.22 -1.13 5.50
CA LEU A 52 -1.29 -0.48 4.78
C LEU A 52 -2.29 -1.52 4.32
N PHE A 53 -3.58 -1.26 4.53
CA PHE A 53 -4.66 -2.18 4.18
C PHE A 53 -5.61 -1.53 3.18
N PHE A 54 -6.06 -2.30 2.19
CA PHE A 54 -7.12 -1.91 1.28
C PHE A 54 -8.38 -2.73 1.51
N LYS A 55 -9.52 -2.04 1.45
CA LYS A 55 -10.83 -2.68 1.44
C LYS A 55 -11.26 -2.91 0.00
N VAL A 56 -11.63 -4.15 -0.30
CA VAL A 56 -12.18 -4.54 -1.60
C VAL A 56 -13.55 -3.87 -1.78
N ARG A 57 -13.67 -2.97 -2.75
CA ARG A 57 -14.93 -2.28 -3.08
C ARG A 57 -15.77 -3.02 -4.12
N GLN A 58 -15.12 -3.74 -5.02
CA GLN A 58 -15.76 -4.52 -6.08
C GLN A 58 -15.04 -5.87 -6.18
N ALA A 59 -15.79 -6.93 -6.50
CA ALA A 59 -15.23 -8.26 -6.65
C ALA A 59 -14.09 -8.27 -7.67
N THR A 60 -12.93 -8.85 -7.31
CA THR A 60 -11.73 -8.87 -8.15
C THR A 60 -10.98 -10.20 -7.99
N VAL A 61 -10.10 -10.51 -8.93
CA VAL A 61 -9.28 -11.74 -8.91
C VAL A 61 -7.92 -11.42 -8.32
N LEU A 62 -7.51 -12.18 -7.30
CA LEU A 62 -6.17 -12.12 -6.75
C LEU A 62 -5.27 -13.11 -7.49
N THR A 63 -4.15 -12.60 -8.00
CA THR A 63 -3.08 -13.36 -8.65
C THR A 63 -1.87 -13.48 -7.74
N ASP A 64 -1.06 -14.51 -7.95
CA ASP A 64 0.18 -14.77 -7.20
C ASP A 64 1.33 -13.79 -7.54
N CYS A 65 1.25 -13.16 -8.71
CA CYS A 65 2.16 -12.13 -9.16
C CYS A 65 1.43 -11.01 -9.92
N HIS A 66 2.13 -9.90 -10.13
CA HIS A 66 1.59 -8.72 -10.78
C HIS A 66 1.33 -8.93 -12.29
N SER A 67 2.20 -9.69 -12.98
CA SER A 67 2.10 -9.97 -14.42
C SER A 67 0.85 -10.77 -14.76
N ILE A 68 0.06 -10.34 -15.76
CA ILE A 68 -1.05 -11.12 -16.30
C ILE A 68 -0.53 -12.38 -17.00
N LYS A 69 0.63 -12.29 -17.68
CA LYS A 69 1.22 -13.43 -18.36
C LYS A 69 1.95 -14.31 -17.35
N GLY A 70 1.45 -15.54 -17.20
CA GLY A 70 2.07 -16.56 -16.35
C GLY A 70 1.66 -16.50 -14.87
N SER A 71 0.70 -15.64 -14.50
CA SER A 71 0.15 -15.64 -13.14
C SER A 71 -0.84 -16.79 -12.92
N THR A 72 -0.85 -17.28 -11.69
CA THR A 72 -1.85 -18.21 -11.20
C THR A 72 -2.91 -17.44 -10.42
N ILE A 73 -4.17 -17.80 -10.65
CA ILE A 73 -5.28 -17.30 -9.83
C ILE A 73 -5.18 -17.95 -8.46
N VAL A 74 -5.01 -17.14 -7.42
CA VAL A 74 -5.03 -17.60 -6.03
C VAL A 74 -6.48 -17.82 -5.60
N ARG A 75 -7.31 -16.78 -5.74
CA ARG A 75 -8.75 -16.82 -5.48
C ARG A 75 -9.44 -15.54 -5.96
N ARG A 76 -10.77 -15.53 -5.91
CA ARG A 76 -11.59 -14.32 -6.03
C ARG A 76 -11.76 -13.64 -4.67
N LEU A 77 -11.70 -12.32 -4.65
CA LEU A 77 -11.99 -11.46 -3.51
C LEU A 77 -13.40 -10.89 -3.64
N GLU A 78 -14.15 -10.86 -2.55
CA GLU A 78 -15.49 -10.28 -2.51
C GLU A 78 -15.50 -8.87 -1.86
N PRO A 79 -16.50 -8.03 -2.19
CA PRO A 79 -16.63 -6.71 -1.57
C PRO A 79 -16.71 -6.81 -0.05
N GLY A 80 -15.95 -5.95 0.64
CA GLY A 80 -15.90 -5.93 2.10
C GLY A 80 -14.68 -6.65 2.69
N GLU A 81 -14.02 -7.52 1.93
CA GLU A 81 -12.74 -8.11 2.34
C GLU A 81 -11.66 -7.04 2.51
N VAL A 82 -10.71 -7.29 3.40
CA VAL A 82 -9.57 -6.42 3.68
C VAL A 82 -8.29 -7.19 3.39
N VAL A 83 -7.41 -6.58 2.59
CA VAL A 83 -6.11 -7.15 2.20
C VAL A 83 -4.98 -6.22 2.61
N GLU A 84 -3.85 -6.79 3.03
CA GLU A 84 -2.61 -6.05 3.27
C GLU A 84 -1.94 -5.72 1.94
N VAL A 85 -1.47 -4.48 1.79
CA VAL A 85 -0.73 -4.02 0.62
C VAL A 85 0.74 -4.35 0.83
N LEU A 86 1.20 -5.41 0.17
CA LEU A 86 2.61 -5.82 0.18
C LEU A 86 3.47 -4.97 -0.76
N GLN A 87 2.86 -4.50 -1.85
CA GLN A 87 3.45 -3.62 -2.84
C GLN A 87 2.38 -2.65 -3.30
N GLY A 88 2.73 -1.37 -3.40
CA GLY A 88 1.79 -0.32 -3.80
C GLY A 88 1.26 -0.52 -5.23
N PRO A 89 0.26 0.27 -5.66
CA PRO A 89 -0.27 0.21 -7.01
C PRO A 89 0.82 0.43 -8.06
N MET A 90 0.86 -0.40 -9.09
CA MET A 90 1.88 -0.36 -10.15
C MET A 90 1.24 -0.38 -11.53
N VAL A 91 1.88 0.32 -12.48
CA VAL A 91 1.52 0.20 -13.90
C VAL A 91 2.11 -1.10 -14.41
N GLU A 92 1.25 -1.97 -14.95
CA GLU A 92 1.72 -3.13 -15.70
C GLU A 92 2.10 -2.68 -17.11
N GLU A 93 3.40 -2.54 -17.36
CA GLU A 93 3.96 -2.00 -18.61
C GLU A 93 3.45 -2.71 -19.87
N SER A 94 3.16 -4.02 -19.78
CA SER A 94 2.74 -4.81 -20.93
C SER A 94 1.34 -4.49 -21.46
N VAL A 95 0.49 -3.89 -20.62
CA VAL A 95 -0.92 -3.56 -20.93
C VAL A 95 -1.27 -2.11 -20.59
N GLY A 96 -0.37 -1.35 -19.96
CA GLY A 96 -0.59 0.05 -19.59
C GLY A 96 -1.67 0.25 -18.53
N LEU A 97 -1.97 -0.77 -17.73
CA LEU A 97 -3.04 -0.73 -16.71
C LEU A 97 -2.46 -0.60 -15.31
N MET A 98 -3.04 0.28 -14.48
CA MET A 98 -2.76 0.34 -13.05
C MET A 98 -3.41 -0.87 -12.35
N ARG A 99 -2.62 -1.60 -11.57
CA ARG A 99 -3.05 -2.77 -10.79
C ARG A 99 -2.56 -2.68 -9.35
#